data_AF-A0A1V4IBF9-F1
#
_entry.id   AF-A0A1V4IBF9-F1
#
_cell.length_a   1.000
_cell.length_b   1.000
_cell.length_c   1.000
_cell.angle_alpha   90.00
_cell.angle_beta   90.00
_cell.angle_gamma   90.00
#
_symmetry.space_group_name_H-M   'P 1'
#
loop_
_entity.id
_entity.type
_entity.pdbx_description
1 polymer ?
#
loop_
_entity_poly.entity_id
_entity_poly.type
_entity_poly.pdbx_seq_one_letter_code
_entity_poly.pdbx_strand_id
1 'polypeptide(L)'
;MDHHAEAVASGSLAGYNAVCEVLGNATLQLPRSIAIGDIIAYANEKMETKEGRRNRYTFAGAEYFEHMKEVGLYTLDVKEIEERIEKAGLRDVFKRKLV
;
A
#
# COMPACT_ATOMS: atom_id res chain seq x y z
N MET A 1 17.26 8.65 -5.39
CA MET A 1 16.25 8.49 -6.46
C MET A 1 15.26 7.45 -5.94
N ASP A 2 14.50 7.76 -4.88
CA ASP A 2 14.10 6.72 -3.88
C ASP A 2 12.60 6.74 -3.53
N HIS A 3 11.72 7.07 -4.48
CA HIS A 3 10.25 7.21 -4.24
C HIS A 3 9.39 6.43 -5.25
N HIS A 4 9.97 5.42 -5.92
CA HIS A 4 9.32 4.79 -7.08
C HIS A 4 8.23 3.79 -6.70
N ALA A 5 8.43 3.00 -5.67
CA ALA A 5 7.54 1.87 -5.38
C ALA A 5 6.20 2.30 -4.79
N GLU A 6 6.20 3.29 -3.89
CA GLU A 6 5.00 3.84 -3.24
C GLU A 6 4.11 4.55 -4.26
N ALA A 7 4.72 5.36 -5.13
CA ALA A 7 4.02 6.12 -6.16
C ALA A 7 3.40 5.18 -7.22
N VAL A 8 4.13 4.16 -7.64
CA VAL A 8 3.58 3.13 -8.55
C VAL A 8 2.45 2.37 -7.87
N ALA A 9 2.63 1.89 -6.64
CA ALA A 9 1.63 1.10 -5.94
C ALA A 9 0.33 1.88 -5.68
N SER A 10 0.43 3.09 -5.13
CA SER A 10 -0.72 3.95 -4.86
C SER A 10 -1.40 4.42 -6.14
N GLY A 11 -0.62 4.78 -7.17
CA GLY A 11 -1.14 5.15 -8.49
C GLY A 11 -1.88 4.01 -9.19
N SER A 12 -1.34 2.79 -9.15
CA SER A 12 -2.01 1.60 -9.69
C SER A 12 -3.32 1.29 -8.96
N LEU A 13 -3.34 1.37 -7.62
CA LEU A 13 -4.57 1.20 -6.84
C LEU A 13 -5.61 2.26 -7.19
N ALA A 14 -5.22 3.53 -7.28
CA ALA A 14 -6.11 4.63 -7.63
C ALA A 14 -6.71 4.46 -9.03
N GLY A 15 -5.88 4.08 -10.01
CA GLY A 15 -6.34 3.82 -11.38
C GLY A 15 -7.31 2.64 -11.46
N TYR A 16 -7.01 1.53 -10.77
CA TYR A 16 -7.91 0.37 -10.70
C TYR A 16 -9.25 0.75 -10.06
N ASN A 17 -9.22 1.47 -8.94
CA ASN A 17 -10.44 1.89 -8.24
C ASN A 17 -11.26 2.91 -9.04
N ALA A 18 -10.62 3.81 -9.79
CA ALA A 18 -11.32 4.74 -10.66
C ALA A 18 -12.16 4.00 -11.73
N VAL A 19 -11.62 2.93 -12.31
CA VAL A 19 -12.38 2.08 -13.26
C VAL A 19 -13.49 1.31 -12.54
N CYS A 20 -13.23 0.76 -11.34
CA CYS A 20 -14.27 0.11 -10.55
C CYS A 20 -15.46 1.04 -10.28
N GLU A 21 -15.20 2.27 -9.84
CA GLU A 21 -16.23 3.28 -9.57
C GLU A 21 -17.08 3.56 -10.81
N VAL A 22 -16.46 3.78 -11.97
CA VAL A 22 -17.17 4.04 -13.24
C VAL A 22 -18.05 2.85 -13.66
N LEU A 23 -17.65 1.63 -13.32
CA LEU A 23 -18.40 0.40 -13.63
C LEU A 23 -19.43 0.02 -12.55
N GLY A 24 -19.53 0.77 -11.45
CA GLY A 24 -20.41 0.43 -10.32
C GLY A 24 -19.94 -0.80 -9.51
N ASN A 25 -18.66 -1.16 -9.63
CA ASN A 25 -18.04 -2.25 -8.87
C ASN A 25 -17.50 -1.72 -7.53
N ALA A 26 -17.39 -2.61 -6.53
CA ALA A 26 -16.71 -2.27 -5.29
C ALA A 26 -15.22 -1.96 -5.51
N THR A 27 -14.72 -0.91 -4.88
CA THR A 27 -13.29 -0.55 -4.89
C THR A 27 -12.46 -1.55 -4.09
N LEU A 28 -11.22 -1.77 -4.53
CA LEU A 28 -10.22 -2.52 -3.79
C LEU A 28 -9.69 -1.68 -2.62
N GLN A 29 -9.78 -2.23 -1.40
CA GLN A 29 -9.09 -1.70 -0.23
C GLN A 29 -7.95 -2.64 0.15
N LEU A 30 -6.75 -2.08 0.31
CA LEU A 30 -5.58 -2.86 0.73
C LEU A 30 -5.50 -2.88 2.27
N PRO A 31 -5.40 -4.06 2.91
CA PRO A 31 -5.35 -4.18 4.35
C PRO A 31 -3.99 -3.75 4.91
N ARG A 32 -3.96 -3.28 6.16
CA ARG A 32 -2.73 -2.98 6.91
C ARG A 32 -1.81 -4.19 7.13
N SER A 33 -2.29 -5.40 6.86
CA SER A 33 -1.48 -6.62 6.93
C SER A 33 -0.45 -6.73 5.80
N ILE A 34 -0.42 -5.81 4.83
CA ILE A 34 0.59 -5.75 3.75
C ILE A 34 1.25 -4.38 3.70
N ALA A 35 2.51 -4.32 3.28
CA ALA A 35 3.32 -3.09 3.30
C ALA A 35 2.69 -1.91 2.51
N ILE A 36 2.04 -2.19 1.38
CA ILE A 36 1.38 -1.13 0.58
C ILE A 36 0.10 -0.63 1.27
N GLY A 37 -0.69 -1.53 1.87
CA GLY A 37 -1.89 -1.11 2.59
C GLY A 37 -1.54 -0.34 3.87
N ASP A 38 -0.48 -0.75 4.56
CA ASP A 38 -0.01 -0.09 5.77
C ASP A 38 0.56 1.31 5.50
N ILE A 39 1.39 1.50 4.46
CA ILE A 39 1.94 2.84 4.15
C ILE A 39 0.84 3.82 3.76
N ILE A 40 -0.19 3.38 3.03
CA ILE A 40 -1.33 4.23 2.65
C ILE A 40 -2.11 4.63 3.90
N ALA A 41 -2.43 3.68 4.78
CA ALA A 41 -3.14 3.97 6.01
C ALA A 41 -2.32 4.89 6.95
N TYR A 42 -1.04 4.58 7.14
CA TYR A 42 -0.13 5.36 7.97
C TYR A 42 0.03 6.80 7.46
N ALA A 43 0.24 6.98 6.15
CA ALA A 43 0.33 8.30 5.56
C ALA A 43 -0.96 9.10 5.74
N ASN A 44 -2.12 8.49 5.49
CA ASN A 44 -3.43 9.12 5.67
C ASN A 44 -3.66 9.59 7.11
N GLU A 45 -3.36 8.74 8.10
CA GLU A 45 -3.49 9.08 9.52
C GLU A 45 -2.58 10.23 9.92
N LYS A 46 -1.32 10.24 9.46
CA LYS A 46 -0.39 11.32 9.80
C LYS A 46 -0.77 12.64 9.13
N MET A 47 -1.39 12.59 7.95
CA MET A 47 -1.88 13.77 7.24
C MET A 47 -3.01 14.51 7.97
N GLU A 48 -3.64 13.90 8.98
CA GLU A 48 -4.63 14.59 9.84
C GLU A 48 -4.00 15.70 10.69
N THR A 49 -2.68 15.65 10.90
CA THR A 49 -1.94 16.63 11.70
C THR A 49 -1.22 17.68 10.84
N LYS A 50 -0.98 18.88 11.39
CA LYS A 50 -0.19 19.91 10.70
C LYS A 50 1.27 19.49 10.48
N GLU A 51 1.82 18.71 11.41
CA GLU A 51 3.20 18.24 11.37
C GLU A 51 3.38 17.12 10.35
N GLY A 52 2.51 16.11 10.37
CA GLY A 52 2.59 14.96 9.44
C GLY A 52 2.41 15.36 7.98
N ARG A 53 1.66 16.43 7.69
CA ARG A 53 1.57 16.99 6.31
C ARG A 53 2.89 17.53 5.76
N ARG A 54 3.89 17.78 6.60
CA ARG A 54 5.23 18.22 6.17
C ARG A 54 6.18 17.06 5.90
N ASN A 55 5.81 15.84 6.28
CA ASN A 55 6.65 14.65 6.15
C ASN A 55 6.39 13.93 4.82
N ARG A 56 7.37 13.14 4.39
CA ARG A 56 7.23 12.15 3.31
C ARG A 56 7.29 10.77 3.92
N TYR A 57 6.39 9.90 3.47
CA TYR A 57 6.32 8.50 3.90
C TYR A 57 6.83 7.62 2.77
N THR A 58 7.90 6.87 3.01
CA THR A 58 8.56 6.02 2.01
C THR A 58 9.02 4.70 2.63
N PHE A 59 9.12 3.65 1.83
CA PHE A 59 9.69 2.34 2.17
C PHE A 59 11.19 2.41 2.42
N ALA A 60 11.89 3.38 1.83
CA ALA A 60 13.35 3.46 1.85
C ALA A 60 13.94 4.26 3.03
N GLY A 61 13.12 4.87 3.90
CA GLY A 61 13.63 5.55 5.08
C GLY A 61 12.60 6.36 5.86
N ALA A 62 13.12 7.12 6.83
CA ALA A 62 12.35 8.00 7.72
C ALA A 62 11.32 7.25 8.60
N GLU A 63 10.29 7.97 9.02
CA GLU A 63 9.30 7.56 10.04
C GLU A 63 8.59 6.26 9.68
N TYR A 64 8.23 6.08 8.40
CA TYR A 64 7.50 4.89 7.97
C TYR A 64 8.38 3.63 7.95
N PHE A 65 9.67 3.74 7.63
CA PHE A 65 10.55 2.56 7.62
C PHE A 65 10.70 1.95 9.02
N GLU A 66 10.80 2.79 10.05
CA GLU A 66 10.82 2.31 11.43
C GLU A 66 9.47 1.70 11.84
N HIS A 67 8.35 2.38 11.53
CA HIS A 67 7.01 1.82 11.74
C HIS A 67 6.83 0.46 11.05
N MET A 68 7.28 0.31 9.80
CA MET A 68 7.18 -0.95 9.04
C MET A 68 7.94 -2.10 9.71
N LYS A 69 9.07 -1.82 10.39
CA LYS A 69 9.77 -2.82 11.21
C LYS A 69 8.99 -3.11 12.48
N GLU A 70 8.48 -2.09 13.16
CA GLU A 70 7.70 -2.22 14.41
C GLU A 70 6.45 -3.10 14.23
N VAL A 71 5.75 -2.95 13.10
CA VAL A 71 4.57 -3.76 12.78
C VAL A 71 4.90 -5.11 12.10
N GLY A 72 6.19 -5.46 11.99
CA GLY A 72 6.63 -6.77 11.47
C GLY A 72 6.41 -6.96 9.96
N LEU A 73 6.32 -5.87 9.19
CA LEU A 73 6.13 -5.94 7.74
C LEU A 73 7.46 -5.94 6.97
N TYR A 74 8.54 -5.40 7.56
CA TYR A 74 9.86 -5.42 6.94
C TYR A 74 10.47 -6.82 6.91
N THR A 75 10.64 -7.36 5.71
CA THR A 75 11.35 -8.61 5.46
C THR A 75 11.98 -8.56 4.06
N LEU A 76 13.06 -9.31 3.86
CA LEU A 76 13.66 -9.55 2.56
C LEU A 76 13.33 -10.96 2.04
N ASP A 77 12.61 -11.77 2.83
CA ASP A 77 12.19 -13.10 2.42
C ASP A 77 11.00 -12.99 1.45
N VAL A 78 11.26 -13.30 0.18
CA VAL A 78 10.25 -13.28 -0.88
C VAL A 78 9.11 -14.25 -0.59
N LYS A 79 9.38 -15.42 0.00
CA LYS A 79 8.33 -16.40 0.31
C LYS A 79 7.38 -15.87 1.37
N GLU A 80 7.91 -15.23 2.41
CA GLU A 80 7.11 -14.62 3.46
C GLU A 80 6.19 -13.51 2.88
N ILE A 81 6.73 -12.70 1.96
CA ILE A 81 5.96 -11.67 1.25
C ILE A 81 4.85 -12.33 0.42
N GLU A 82 5.16 -13.36 -0.36
CA GLU A 82 4.16 -14.06 -1.17
C GLU A 82 3.06 -14.70 -0.32
N GLU A 83 3.41 -15.36 0.78
CA GLU A 83 2.45 -15.95 1.71
C GLU A 83 1.54 -14.89 2.34
N ARG A 84 2.08 -13.71 2.67
CA ARG A 84 1.32 -12.59 3.23
C ARG A 84 0.31 -12.05 2.21
N ILE A 85 0.71 -11.92 0.94
CA ILE A 85 -0.18 -11.51 -0.16
C ILE A 85 -1.27 -12.57 -0.39
N GLU A 86 -0.92 -13.85 -0.36
CA GLU A 86 -1.86 -14.95 -0.53
C GLU A 86 -2.89 -15.00 0.62
N LYS A 87 -2.43 -14.91 1.87
CA LYS A 87 -3.30 -14.86 3.07
C LYS A 87 -4.25 -13.66 3.06
N ALA A 88 -3.85 -12.55 2.43
CA ALA A 88 -4.71 -11.38 2.25
C ALA A 88 -5.72 -11.53 1.08
N GLY A 89 -5.64 -12.60 0.29
CA GLY A 89 -6.48 -12.81 -0.89
C GLY A 89 -6.17 -11.84 -2.04
N LEU A 90 -4.94 -11.31 -2.08
CA LEU A 90 -4.54 -10.25 -3.02
C LEU A 90 -3.67 -10.76 -4.18
N ARG A 91 -3.36 -12.06 -4.21
CA ARG A 91 -2.58 -12.64 -5.30
C ARG A 91 -3.31 -12.37 -6.62
N ASP A 92 -2.58 -11.77 -7.56
CA ASP A 92 -3.07 -11.47 -8.90
C ASP A 92 -4.32 -10.56 -8.95
N VAL A 93 -4.59 -9.79 -7.89
CA VAL A 93 -5.80 -8.94 -7.78
C VAL A 93 -5.99 -7.99 -8.97
N PHE A 94 -4.89 -7.46 -9.53
CA PHE A 94 -4.91 -6.56 -10.69
C PHE A 94 -4.97 -7.28 -12.05
N LYS A 95 -4.83 -8.60 -12.11
CA LYS A 95 -4.97 -9.38 -13.36
C LYS A 95 -6.42 -9.61 -13.74
N ARG A 96 -7.36 -9.38 -12.82
CA ARG A 96 -8.79 -9.57 -13.07
C ARG A 96 -9.26 -8.58 -14.15
N LYS A 97 -9.86 -9.12 -15.21
CA LYS A 97 -10.50 -8.32 -16.26
C LYS A 97 -11.73 -7.61 -15.67
N LEU A 98 -11.78 -6.29 -15.79
CA LEU A 98 -12.93 -5.48 -15.34
C LEU A 98 -14.00 -5.29 -16.44
N VAL A 99 -13.61 -5.47 -17.71
CA VAL A 99 -14.45 -5.37 -18.92
C VAL A 99 -13.97 -6.38 -19.96
#